data_AF-A0A0N1K8H8-F1
#
_entry.id   AF-A0A0N1K8H8-F1
#
_cell.length_a   1.000
_cell.length_b   1.000
_cell.length_c   1.000
_cell.angle_alpha   90.00
_cell.angle_beta   90.00
_cell.angle_gamma   90.00
#
_symmetry.space_group_name_H-M   'P 1'
#
loop_
_entity.id
_entity.type
_entity.pdbx_description
1 polymer ?
#
loop_
_entity_poly.entity_id
_entity_poly.type
_entity_poly.pdbx_seq_one_letter_code
_entity_poly.pdbx_strand_id
1 'polypeptide(L)'
;MTGREDRPAFGLSFDPRALTDLLQAPSDIRDLALAQLQDVVDARLFGTKLTRDLVGCRKVYVDHRNAWRIVYAQRPAPANSTHTTEIHVVAVRPREAHDVYDTARARLGIRRRPLGERTHAARTRSPQLTTRQPVPKPGPPPYAVPGLPRPASPTLKGPVR
;
A
#
# COMPACT_ATOMS: atom_id res chain seq x y z
N MET A 1 -20.33 -40.88 22.20
CA MET A 1 -20.22 -39.80 21.20
C MET A 1 -18.78 -39.74 20.73
N THR A 2 -18.47 -40.36 19.59
CA THR A 2 -17.13 -40.32 19.00
C THR A 2 -16.90 -38.90 18.48
N GLY A 3 -16.09 -38.12 19.20
CA GLY A 3 -15.62 -36.82 18.74
C GLY A 3 -14.94 -37.03 17.39
N ARG A 4 -15.49 -36.42 16.34
CA ARG A 4 -14.79 -36.32 15.07
C ARG A 4 -13.53 -35.53 15.40
N GLU A 5 -12.37 -36.19 15.38
CA GLU A 5 -11.09 -35.48 15.46
C GLU A 5 -11.11 -34.47 14.32
N ASP A 6 -11.26 -33.19 14.68
CA ASP A 6 -11.29 -32.08 13.73
C ASP A 6 -9.85 -31.87 13.26
N ARG A 7 -9.41 -32.79 12.38
CA ARG A 7 -8.07 -32.77 11.82
C ARG A 7 -7.95 -31.53 10.94
N PRO A 8 -6.85 -30.76 11.05
CA PRO A 8 -6.67 -29.58 10.23
C PRO A 8 -6.78 -29.91 8.74
N ALA A 9 -7.48 -29.06 7.99
CA ALA A 9 -7.75 -29.28 6.58
C ALA A 9 -6.47 -29.21 5.72
N PHE A 10 -5.49 -28.41 6.17
CA PHE A 10 -4.21 -28.23 5.50
C PHE A 10 -3.04 -28.60 6.41
N GLY A 11 -1.89 -28.92 5.81
CA GLY A 11 -0.62 -28.90 6.53
C GLY A 11 -0.17 -27.47 6.78
N LEU A 12 0.71 -27.25 7.75
CA LEU A 12 1.32 -25.95 8.02
C LEU A 12 2.83 -26.05 7.85
N SER A 13 3.40 -25.17 7.04
CA SER A 13 4.85 -25.01 6.92
C SER A 13 5.24 -23.54 6.88
N PHE A 14 6.51 -23.25 7.15
CA PHE A 14 7.04 -21.90 7.22
C PHE A 14 8.29 -21.76 6.36
N ASP A 15 8.44 -20.60 5.72
CA ASP A 15 9.76 -20.09 5.41
C ASP A 15 10.49 -19.89 6.76
N PRO A 16 11.73 -20.38 6.93
CA PRO A 16 12.45 -20.25 8.20
C PRO A 16 12.53 -18.81 8.71
N ARG A 17 12.61 -17.83 7.80
CA ARG A 17 12.68 -16.40 8.13
C ARG A 17 11.32 -15.85 8.55
N ALA A 18 10.21 -16.44 8.07
CA ALA A 18 8.86 -16.11 8.53
C ALA A 18 8.61 -16.54 9.96
N LEU A 19 9.16 -17.70 10.35
CA LEU A 19 9.14 -18.14 11.75
C LEU A 19 9.90 -17.13 12.63
N THR A 20 11.05 -16.63 12.18
CA THR A 20 11.76 -15.55 12.88
C THR A 20 10.92 -14.29 13.00
N ASP A 21 10.23 -13.85 11.93
CA ASP A 21 9.38 -12.67 12.02
C ASP A 21 8.28 -12.84 13.09
N LEU A 22 7.65 -14.03 13.14
CA LEU A 22 6.60 -14.35 14.11
C LEU A 22 7.14 -14.34 15.55
N LEU A 23 8.34 -14.88 15.77
CA LEU A 23 8.98 -14.90 17.09
C LEU A 23 9.41 -13.51 17.55
N GLN A 24 9.78 -12.63 16.63
CA GLN A 24 10.19 -11.24 16.90
C GLN A 24 9.01 -10.26 16.94
N ALA A 25 7.80 -10.68 16.56
CA ALA A 25 6.62 -9.85 16.66
C ALA A 25 6.27 -9.55 18.14
N PRO A 26 5.60 -8.41 18.42
CA PRO A 26 4.99 -8.16 19.72
C PRO A 26 4.10 -9.35 20.14
N SER A 27 4.03 -9.63 21.45
CA SER A 27 3.36 -10.84 21.95
C SER A 27 1.89 -10.91 21.55
N ASP A 28 1.17 -9.79 21.62
CA ASP A 28 -0.23 -9.68 21.19
C ASP A 28 -0.40 -9.99 19.71
N ILE A 29 0.50 -9.46 18.86
CA ILE A 29 0.51 -9.74 17.43
C ILE A 29 0.83 -11.20 17.14
N ARG A 30 1.78 -11.80 17.88
CA ARG A 30 2.13 -13.20 17.72
C ARG A 30 0.96 -14.12 18.06
N ASP A 31 0.29 -13.86 19.18
CA ASP A 31 -0.84 -14.67 19.63
C ASP A 31 -2.02 -14.55 18.65
N LEU A 32 -2.32 -13.32 18.19
CA LEU A 32 -3.29 -13.08 17.12
C LEU A 32 -2.91 -13.81 15.83
N ALA A 33 -1.64 -13.74 15.41
CA ALA A 33 -1.17 -14.38 14.19
C ALA A 33 -1.31 -15.91 14.26
N LEU A 34 -0.98 -16.51 15.41
CA LEU A 34 -1.14 -17.95 15.64
C LEU A 34 -2.62 -18.37 15.59
N ALA A 35 -3.52 -17.61 16.21
CA ALA A 35 -4.96 -17.86 16.16
C ALA A 35 -5.49 -17.78 14.71
N GLN A 36 -5.11 -16.75 13.96
CA GLN A 36 -5.50 -16.60 12.56
C GLN A 36 -4.92 -17.73 11.68
N LEU A 37 -3.69 -18.18 11.95
CA LEU A 37 -3.09 -19.31 11.24
C LEU A 37 -3.83 -20.61 11.52
N GLN A 38 -4.25 -20.84 12.77
CA GLN A 38 -5.09 -21.99 13.11
C GLN A 38 -6.38 -21.98 12.29
N ASP A 39 -7.10 -20.86 12.26
CA ASP A 39 -8.32 -20.74 11.45
C ASP A 39 -8.07 -20.96 9.95
N VAL A 40 -6.91 -20.54 9.44
CA VAL A 40 -6.54 -20.77 8.03
C VAL A 40 -6.28 -22.25 7.76
N VAL A 41 -5.54 -22.93 8.63
CA VAL A 41 -5.20 -24.35 8.49
C VAL A 41 -6.44 -25.23 8.66
N ASP A 42 -7.37 -24.83 9.52
CA ASP A 42 -8.68 -25.48 9.71
C ASP A 42 -9.70 -25.12 8.61
N ALA A 43 -9.29 -24.36 7.60
CA ALA A 43 -10.14 -23.89 6.50
C ALA A 43 -11.36 -23.05 6.94
N ARG A 44 -11.31 -22.47 8.14
CA ARG A 44 -12.34 -21.55 8.68
C ARG A 44 -12.12 -20.12 8.20
N LEU A 45 -10.89 -19.77 7.84
CA LEU A 45 -10.51 -18.46 7.33
C LEU A 45 -9.72 -18.59 6.02
N PHE A 46 -10.06 -17.75 5.04
CA PHE A 46 -9.26 -17.62 3.82
C PHE A 46 -8.81 -16.19 3.60
N GLY A 47 -7.50 -16.02 3.45
CA GLY A 47 -6.90 -14.76 3.08
C GLY A 47 -7.30 -14.28 1.69
N THR A 48 -7.28 -12.96 1.50
CA THR A 48 -7.50 -12.33 0.19
C THR A 48 -6.37 -12.71 -0.76
N LYS A 49 -6.70 -13.10 -2.00
CA LYS A 49 -5.71 -13.41 -3.04
C LYS A 49 -4.87 -12.17 -3.37
N LEU A 50 -3.56 -12.35 -3.43
CA LEU A 50 -2.63 -11.34 -3.92
C LEU A 50 -2.50 -11.41 -5.45
N THR A 51 -2.11 -10.29 -6.05
CA THR A 51 -2.01 -10.12 -7.50
C THR A 51 -0.59 -9.70 -7.91
N ARG A 52 -0.35 -9.61 -9.22
CA ARG A 52 0.93 -9.24 -9.82
C ARG A 52 2.07 -10.17 -9.38
N ASP A 53 3.10 -9.61 -8.74
CA ASP A 53 4.31 -10.32 -8.35
C ASP A 53 4.08 -11.31 -7.21
N LEU A 54 2.91 -11.33 -6.58
CA LEU A 54 2.56 -12.28 -5.51
C LEU A 54 1.34 -13.13 -5.88
N VAL A 55 1.10 -13.35 -7.18
CA VAL A 55 0.08 -14.32 -7.64
C VAL A 55 0.36 -15.69 -7.03
N GLY A 56 -0.70 -16.37 -6.57
CA GLY A 56 -0.61 -17.64 -5.85
C GLY A 56 -0.45 -17.49 -4.34
N CYS A 57 -0.14 -16.29 -3.84
CA CYS A 57 -0.16 -15.98 -2.42
C CYS A 57 -1.50 -15.39 -1.98
N ARG A 58 -1.76 -15.46 -0.68
CA ARG A 58 -2.88 -14.85 0.01
C ARG A 58 -2.38 -14.02 1.18
N LYS A 59 -3.17 -13.03 1.60
CA LYS A 59 -2.91 -12.21 2.78
C LYS A 59 -4.02 -12.33 3.82
N VAL A 60 -3.64 -12.33 5.09
CA VAL A 60 -4.55 -12.21 6.25
C VAL A 60 -4.11 -11.00 7.08
N TYR A 61 -5.09 -10.24 7.58
CA TYR A 61 -4.85 -9.17 8.54
C TYR A 61 -4.74 -9.79 9.93
N VAL A 62 -3.73 -9.39 10.70
CA VAL A 62 -3.48 -9.98 12.03
C VAL A 62 -4.23 -9.21 13.10
N ASP A 63 -4.20 -7.89 13.02
CA ASP A 63 -4.70 -6.98 14.04
C ASP A 63 -5.83 -6.09 13.50
N HIS A 64 -6.66 -5.59 14.42
CA HIS A 64 -7.77 -4.69 14.10
C HIS A 64 -7.32 -3.36 13.47
N ARG A 65 -6.08 -2.91 13.73
CA ARG A 65 -5.53 -1.68 13.14
C ARG A 65 -5.01 -1.90 11.72
N ASN A 66 -5.04 -3.14 11.22
CA ASN A 66 -4.47 -3.52 9.93
C ASN A 66 -3.00 -3.11 9.81
N ALA A 67 -2.25 -3.09 10.92
CA ALA A 67 -0.83 -2.74 10.93
C ALA A 67 0.04 -3.95 10.57
N TRP A 68 -0.41 -5.17 10.83
CA TRP A 68 0.31 -6.42 10.61
C TRP A 68 -0.42 -7.35 9.66
N ARG A 69 0.35 -8.09 8.85
CA ARG A 69 -0.20 -9.06 7.89
C ARG A 69 0.62 -10.33 7.86
N ILE A 70 -0.08 -11.42 7.57
CA ILE A 70 0.49 -12.71 7.18
C ILE A 70 0.36 -12.83 5.67
N VAL A 71 1.45 -13.23 5.01
CA VAL A 71 1.44 -13.65 3.61
C VAL A 71 1.79 -15.12 3.55
N TYR A 72 0.92 -15.91 2.90
CA TYR A 72 1.10 -17.35 2.75
C TYR A 72 0.76 -17.83 1.34
N ALA A 73 1.33 -18.96 0.94
CA ALA A 73 0.97 -19.68 -0.27
C ALA A 73 0.21 -20.95 0.10
N GLN A 74 -0.84 -21.27 -0.66
CA GLN A 74 -1.50 -22.57 -0.58
C GLN A 74 -0.93 -23.44 -1.70
N ARG A 75 -0.21 -24.50 -1.37
CA ARG A 75 0.50 -25.33 -2.36
C ARG A 75 0.33 -26.84 -2.07
N PRO A 76 0.51 -27.72 -3.06
CA PRO A 76 0.53 -29.15 -2.81
C PRO A 76 1.54 -29.48 -1.72
N ALA A 77 1.15 -30.33 -0.78
CA ALA A 77 2.05 -30.74 0.28
C ALA A 77 3.13 -31.69 -0.29
N PRO A 78 4.31 -31.75 0.34
CA PRO A 78 5.34 -32.74 0.02
C PRO A 78 4.80 -34.17 0.10
N ALA A 79 5.38 -35.10 -0.68
CA ALA A 79 4.90 -36.48 -0.79
C ALA A 79 4.88 -37.28 0.52
N ASN A 80 5.65 -36.85 1.52
CA ASN A 80 5.71 -37.44 2.87
C ASN A 80 4.74 -36.80 3.86
N SER A 81 3.91 -35.83 3.44
CA SER A 81 2.93 -35.17 4.30
C SER A 81 1.66 -36.00 4.47
N THR A 82 1.03 -35.89 5.64
CA THR A 82 -0.30 -36.44 5.91
C THR A 82 -1.43 -35.62 5.28
N HIS A 83 -1.15 -34.42 4.81
CA HIS A 83 -2.10 -33.53 4.16
C HIS A 83 -1.83 -33.47 2.65
N THR A 84 -2.86 -33.26 1.83
CA THR A 84 -2.70 -33.10 0.37
C THR A 84 -2.21 -31.71 -0.01
N THR A 85 -2.54 -30.71 0.81
CA THR A 85 -2.24 -29.30 0.59
C THR A 85 -1.65 -28.72 1.87
N GLU A 86 -0.69 -27.82 1.73
CA GLU A 86 -0.12 -27.07 2.84
C GLU A 86 -0.27 -25.56 2.67
N ILE A 87 -0.41 -24.90 3.81
CA ILE A 87 -0.31 -23.45 4.00
C ILE A 87 1.15 -23.16 4.32
N HIS A 88 1.87 -22.62 3.34
CA HIS A 88 3.25 -22.22 3.50
C HIS A 88 3.33 -20.73 3.83
N VAL A 89 3.66 -20.41 5.09
CA VAL A 89 3.79 -19.03 5.55
C VAL A 89 5.09 -18.43 5.05
N VAL A 90 4.99 -17.34 4.28
CA VAL A 90 6.12 -16.68 3.62
C VAL A 90 6.62 -15.48 4.43
N ALA A 91 5.73 -14.72 5.07
CA ALA A 91 6.09 -13.58 5.92
C ALA A 91 5.00 -13.22 6.94
N VAL A 92 5.40 -12.77 8.12
CA VAL A 92 4.51 -12.22 9.16
C VAL A 92 5.08 -10.90 9.63
N ARG A 93 4.67 -9.78 9.04
CA ARG A 93 5.38 -8.50 9.23
C ARG A 93 4.44 -7.29 9.25
N PRO A 94 4.93 -6.13 9.73
CA PRO A 94 4.22 -4.87 9.55
C PRO A 94 3.95 -4.60 8.08
N ARG A 95 2.85 -3.90 7.82
CA ARG A 95 2.48 -3.42 6.49
C ARG A 95 3.16 -2.12 6.12
N GLU A 96 3.60 -1.37 7.13
CA GLU A 96 4.27 -0.09 6.95
C GLU A 96 5.31 -0.18 5.85
N ALA A 97 5.36 0.86 5.01
CA ALA A 97 6.26 0.94 3.86
C ALA A 97 6.18 -0.24 2.84
N HIS A 98 5.16 -1.11 2.90
CA HIS A 98 5.07 -2.36 2.10
C HIS A 98 6.04 -3.47 2.52
N ASP A 99 6.61 -3.40 3.73
CA ASP A 99 7.64 -4.33 4.21
C ASP A 99 7.24 -5.81 4.07
N VAL A 100 6.03 -6.19 4.52
CA VAL A 100 5.54 -7.57 4.41
C VAL A 100 5.51 -8.09 2.96
N TYR A 101 5.14 -7.27 1.98
CA TYR A 101 5.02 -7.71 0.59
C TYR A 101 6.37 -7.73 -0.13
N ASP A 102 7.23 -6.75 0.15
CA ASP A 102 8.57 -6.68 -0.42
C ASP A 102 9.43 -7.83 0.14
N THR A 103 9.31 -8.10 1.43
CA THR A 103 9.94 -9.26 2.07
C THR A 103 9.43 -10.58 1.50
N ALA A 104 8.11 -10.76 1.37
CA ALA A 104 7.54 -11.97 0.79
C ALA A 104 8.04 -12.20 -0.64
N ARG A 105 8.07 -11.14 -1.45
CA ARG A 105 8.58 -11.18 -2.83
C ARG A 105 10.05 -11.59 -2.87
N ALA A 106 10.88 -11.00 -2.01
CA ALA A 106 12.30 -11.31 -1.93
C ALA A 106 12.54 -12.77 -1.54
N ARG A 107 11.77 -13.30 -0.57
CA ARG A 107 11.86 -14.71 -0.13
C ARG A 107 11.44 -15.69 -1.22
N LEU A 108 10.44 -15.33 -2.02
CA LEU A 108 10.00 -16.12 -3.17
C LEU A 108 10.94 -15.97 -4.39
N GLY A 109 12.04 -15.21 -4.28
CA GLY A 109 13.00 -15.00 -5.37
C GLY A 109 12.45 -14.17 -6.54
N ILE A 110 11.34 -13.47 -6.35
CA ILE A 110 10.66 -12.74 -7.42
C ILE A 110 11.38 -11.40 -7.63
N ARG A 111 12.20 -11.34 -8.67
CA ARG A 111 12.94 -10.12 -9.00
C ARG A 111 11.96 -9.01 -9.39
N ARG A 112 12.04 -7.87 -8.69
CA ARG A 112 11.27 -6.68 -9.04
C ARG A 112 11.64 -6.29 -10.48
N ARG A 113 10.67 -6.33 -11.40
CA ARG A 113 10.87 -5.76 -12.74
C ARG A 113 11.21 -4.28 -12.53
N PRO A 114 12.33 -3.75 -13.06
CA PRO A 114 12.65 -2.34 -12.93
C PRO A 114 11.43 -1.52 -13.36
N LEU A 115 11.08 -0.47 -12.59
CA LEU A 115 10.06 0.48 -13.04
C LEU A 115 10.59 1.16 -14.31
N GLY A 116 10.24 0.61 -15.47
CA GLY A 116 10.65 1.14 -16.77
C GLY A 116 10.20 2.58 -16.96
N GLU A 117 10.94 3.31 -17.80
CA GLU A 117 10.75 4.61 -18.47
C GLU A 117 9.88 5.69 -17.78
N ARG A 118 8.68 5.39 -17.29
CA ARG A 118 7.78 6.32 -16.59
C ARG A 118 8.38 6.92 -15.30
N THR A 119 9.21 6.16 -14.57
CA THR A 119 9.91 6.72 -13.38
C THR A 119 11.12 7.56 -13.77
N HIS A 120 11.77 7.23 -14.89
CA HIS A 120 12.83 8.06 -15.46
C HIS A 120 12.26 9.40 -15.95
N ALA A 121 11.09 9.37 -16.61
CA ALA A 121 10.35 10.54 -17.07
C ALA A 121 9.90 11.48 -15.93
N ALA A 122 9.50 10.91 -14.78
CA ALA A 122 9.14 11.71 -13.61
C ALA A 122 10.34 12.44 -12.96
N ARG A 123 11.55 11.87 -13.07
CA ARG A 123 12.79 12.51 -12.58
C ARG A 123 13.39 13.49 -13.59
N THR A 124 13.17 13.27 -14.89
CA THR A 124 13.48 14.26 -15.93
C THR A 124 12.37 15.31 -15.98
N ARG A 125 12.19 16.07 -14.90
CA ARG A 125 11.57 17.40 -15.03
C ARG A 125 12.47 18.21 -15.96
N SER A 126 11.90 18.62 -17.09
CA SER A 126 12.60 19.38 -18.11
C SER A 126 13.23 20.65 -17.49
N PRO A 127 14.53 20.95 -17.73
CA PRO A 127 15.17 22.21 -17.34
C PRO A 127 14.54 23.46 -17.99
N GLN A 128 13.61 23.28 -18.93
CA GLN A 128 13.03 24.35 -19.75
C GLN A 128 11.76 24.99 -19.16
N LEU A 129 11.46 24.80 -17.87
CA LEU A 129 10.62 25.76 -17.15
C LEU A 129 11.46 27.00 -16.83
N THR A 130 11.90 27.64 -17.91
CA THR A 130 12.41 29.00 -17.99
C THR A 130 11.48 29.88 -17.18
N THR A 131 12.02 30.40 -16.08
CA THR A 131 11.48 31.52 -15.33
C THR A 131 11.10 32.59 -16.34
N ARG A 132 9.80 32.77 -16.59
CA ARG A 132 9.30 33.89 -17.38
C ARG A 132 9.68 35.15 -16.62
N GLN A 133 10.75 35.81 -17.04
CA GLN A 133 11.10 37.14 -16.54
C GLN A 133 9.87 38.04 -16.70
N PRO A 134 9.45 38.77 -15.65
CA PRO A 134 8.47 39.83 -15.82
C PRO A 134 9.05 40.88 -16.76
N VAL A 135 8.37 41.13 -17.88
CA VAL A 135 8.66 42.28 -18.74
C VAL A 135 8.46 43.55 -17.91
N PRO A 136 9.46 44.44 -17.76
CA PRO A 136 9.27 45.71 -17.08
C PRO A 136 8.30 46.57 -17.90
N LYS A 137 7.21 47.03 -17.28
CA LYS A 137 6.31 48.02 -17.90
C LYS A 137 7.08 49.32 -18.15
N PRO A 138 6.92 49.97 -19.31
CA PRO A 138 7.45 51.31 -19.55
C PRO A 138 6.88 52.28 -18.50
N GLY A 139 7.75 53.07 -17.87
CA GLY A 139 7.37 54.08 -16.89
C GLY A 139 6.54 55.21 -17.51
N PRO A 140 5.67 55.86 -16.73
CA PRO A 140 4.85 56.96 -17.22
C PRO A 140 5.69 58.22 -17.50
N PRO A 141 5.28 59.06 -18.48
CA PRO A 141 6.00 60.29 -18.81
C PRO A 141 5.86 61.33 -17.68
N PRO A 142 6.91 62.13 -17.41
CA PRO A 142 6.90 63.13 -16.35
C PRO A 142 6.20 64.42 -16.80
N TYR A 143 5.23 64.85 -15.97
CA TYR A 143 4.74 66.22 -15.77
C TYR A 143 4.10 66.99 -16.93
N ALA A 144 2.81 67.32 -16.77
CA ALA A 144 2.27 68.66 -17.03
C ALA A 144 0.90 68.86 -16.33
N VAL A 145 0.98 69.48 -15.15
CA VAL A 145 0.11 70.49 -14.51
C VAL A 145 -1.43 70.37 -14.37
N PRO A 146 -1.99 70.94 -13.28
CA PRO A 146 -3.37 70.72 -12.83
C PRO A 146 -4.34 71.80 -13.33
N GLY A 147 -5.57 71.41 -13.67
CA GLY A 147 -6.59 72.39 -14.05
C GLY A 147 -8.01 71.84 -14.22
N LEU A 148 -8.81 71.96 -13.15
CA LEU A 148 -10.24 72.37 -13.12
C LEU A 148 -11.28 71.53 -13.93
N PRO A 149 -12.60 71.74 -13.71
CA PRO A 149 -13.40 71.08 -12.70
C PRO A 149 -14.37 70.03 -13.28
N ARG A 150 -14.76 69.12 -12.39
CA ARG A 150 -15.68 67.98 -12.55
C ARG A 150 -17.08 68.39 -13.07
N PRO A 151 -17.62 67.75 -14.12
CA PRO A 151 -19.06 67.66 -14.34
C PRO A 151 -19.65 66.38 -13.72
N ALA A 152 -20.86 66.51 -13.20
CA ALA A 152 -21.58 65.54 -12.39
C ALA A 152 -22.00 64.25 -13.14
N SER A 153 -21.99 63.13 -12.42
CA SER A 153 -22.54 61.85 -12.85
C SER A 153 -24.07 61.83 -12.70
N PRO A 154 -24.84 61.32 -13.67
CA PRO A 154 -26.27 61.08 -13.48
C PRO A 154 -26.50 59.86 -12.58
N THR A 155 -27.42 60.04 -11.65
CA THR A 155 -27.91 59.14 -10.61
C THR A 155 -28.67 57.95 -11.20
N LEU A 156 -28.21 56.72 -10.92
CA LEU A 156 -29.03 55.51 -11.04
C LEU A 156 -29.94 55.42 -9.80
N LYS A 157 -31.23 55.70 -9.99
CA LYS A 157 -32.27 55.43 -8.99
C LYS A 157 -32.68 53.96 -9.06
N GLY A 158 -32.72 53.35 -7.87
CA GLY A 158 -33.74 52.36 -7.53
C GLY A 158 -33.20 51.04 -7.00
N PRO A 159 -33.48 50.73 -5.73
CA PRO A 159 -33.58 49.35 -5.28
C PRO A 159 -35.04 49.02 -4.86
N VAL A 160 -35.41 47.75 -5.06
CA VAL A 160 -36.46 46.95 -4.39
C VAL A 160 -37.91 47.44 -4.54
N ARG A 161 -38.79 46.66 -5.20
CA ARG A 161 -39.56 45.54 -4.63
C ARG A 161 -40.39 44.86 -5.70
#